data_AF-M1EQJ9-F1
#
_entry.id   AF-M1EQJ9-F1
#
_cell.length_a   1.000
_cell.length_b   1.000
_cell.length_c   1.000
_cell.angle_alpha   90.00
_cell.angle_beta   90.00
_cell.angle_gamma   90.00
#
_symmetry.space_group_name_H-M   'P 1'
#
loop_
_entity.id
_entity.type
_entity.pdbx_description
1 polymer ?
#
loop_
_entity_poly.entity_id
_entity_poly.type
_entity_poly.pdbx_seq_one_letter_code
_entity_poly.pdbx_strand_id
1 'polypeptide(L)'
;LLNAESLPAHRKAELLQALREFYHTDTVTEEMLQEAASLETRISNENYIPHGLKVVQCHSQGGLRSLMQLESRWRQHFLDSMQPKHLPQQWSVDHNHQKLLRKYGEDLPIKL
;
A
#
# COMPACT_ATOMS: atom_id res chain seq x y z
N LEU A 1 1.20 -15.44 19.42
CA LEU A 1 0.60 -14.25 18.72
C LEU A 1 0.98 -12.95 19.45
N LEU A 2 1.95 -12.18 18.97
CA LEU A 2 2.56 -11.05 19.71
C LEU A 2 1.58 -9.95 20.19
N ASN A 3 0.37 -9.86 19.64
CA ASN A 3 -0.67 -8.88 20.03
C ASN A 3 -2.08 -9.50 20.13
N ALA A 4 -2.20 -10.78 20.47
CA ALA A 4 -3.48 -11.52 20.43
C ALA A 4 -4.62 -10.82 21.20
N GLU A 5 -4.30 -10.18 22.32
CA GLU A 5 -5.26 -9.51 23.20
C GLU A 5 -5.77 -8.17 22.64
N SER A 6 -5.07 -7.59 21.66
CA SER A 6 -5.53 -6.39 20.95
C SER A 6 -6.46 -6.69 19.77
N LEU A 7 -6.56 -7.96 19.36
CA LEU A 7 -7.41 -8.35 18.25
C LEU A 7 -8.88 -8.33 18.68
N PRO A 8 -9.79 -7.82 17.82
CA PRO A 8 -11.22 -8.01 18.02
C PRO A 8 -11.56 -9.50 18.20
N ALA A 9 -12.47 -9.81 19.13
CA ALA A 9 -12.78 -11.20 19.50
C ALA A 9 -13.16 -12.08 18.30
N HIS A 10 -13.95 -11.55 17.35
CA HIS A 10 -14.32 -12.27 16.13
C HIS A 10 -13.09 -12.63 15.29
N ARG A 11 -12.13 -11.70 15.15
CA ARG A 11 -10.92 -11.91 14.36
C ARG A 11 -9.99 -12.92 15.03
N LYS A 12 -9.89 -12.89 16.36
CA LYS A 12 -9.13 -13.90 17.13
C LYS A 12 -9.73 -15.30 16.92
N ALA A 13 -11.05 -15.44 16.98
CA ALA A 13 -11.73 -16.71 16.75
C ALA A 13 -11.52 -17.26 15.33
N GLU A 14 -11.68 -16.40 14.31
CA GLU A 14 -11.45 -16.75 12.90
C GLU A 14 -10.02 -17.25 12.65
N LEU A 15 -9.01 -16.52 13.15
CA LEU A 15 -7.61 -16.89 12.96
C LEU A 15 -7.24 -18.19 13.70
N LEU A 16 -7.76 -18.40 14.91
CA LEU A 16 -7.58 -19.65 15.64
C LEU A 16 -8.22 -20.82 14.91
N GLN A 17 -9.39 -20.62 14.30
CA GLN A 17 -10.05 -21.66 13.52
C GLN A 17 -9.24 -22.05 12.29
N ALA A 18 -8.69 -21.09 11.55
CA ALA A 18 -7.82 -21.36 10.40
C ALA A 18 -6.57 -22.19 10.80
N LEU A 19 -5.98 -21.92 11.97
CA LEU A 19 -4.85 -22.71 12.48
C LEU A 19 -5.26 -24.13 12.86
N ARG A 20 -6.42 -24.30 13.51
CA ARG A 20 -6.97 -25.63 13.83
C ARG A 20 -7.18 -26.48 12.58
N GLU A 21 -7.74 -25.86 11.54
CA GLU A 21 -7.98 -26.51 10.26
C GLU A 21 -6.67 -26.89 9.56
N PHE A 22 -5.68 -25.98 9.56
CA PHE A 22 -4.38 -26.21 8.94
C PHE A 22 -3.59 -27.33 9.62
N TYR A 23 -3.59 -27.37 10.96
CA TYR A 23 -2.86 -28.39 11.73
C TYR A 23 -3.70 -29.64 12.06
N HIS A 24 -4.96 -29.67 11.63
CA HIS A 24 -5.92 -30.74 11.92
C HIS A 24 -6.03 -31.08 13.42
N THR A 25 -6.17 -30.05 14.26
CA THR A 25 -6.25 -30.19 15.73
C THR A 25 -7.16 -29.15 16.35
N ASP A 26 -7.78 -29.47 17.49
CA ASP A 26 -8.65 -28.53 18.22
C ASP A 26 -7.86 -27.55 19.11
N THR A 27 -6.61 -27.89 19.42
CA THR A 27 -5.74 -27.13 20.33
C THR A 27 -4.62 -26.44 19.57
N VAL A 28 -4.44 -25.14 19.80
CA VAL A 28 -3.36 -24.33 19.22
C VAL A 28 -2.36 -24.00 20.32
N THR A 29 -1.11 -24.43 20.19
CA THR A 29 -0.03 -24.14 21.14
C THR A 29 0.82 -22.94 20.68
N GLU A 30 1.66 -22.39 21.55
CA GLU A 30 2.53 -21.27 21.16
C GLU A 30 3.60 -21.72 20.16
N GLU A 31 4.07 -22.96 20.22
CA GLU A 31 5.01 -23.53 19.25
C GLU A 31 4.40 -23.57 17.85
N MET A 32 3.13 -24.00 17.73
CA MET A 32 2.40 -23.99 16.46
C MET A 32 2.22 -22.57 15.93
N LEU A 33 1.97 -21.59 16.82
CA LEU A 33 1.89 -20.18 16.42
C LEU A 33 3.21 -19.67 15.88
N GLN A 34 4.31 -20.03 16.52
CA GLN A 34 5.65 -19.63 16.10
C GLN A 34 6.03 -20.28 14.77
N GLU A 35 5.70 -21.56 14.59
CA GLU A 35 5.89 -22.28 13.34
C GLU A 35 5.08 -21.64 12.21
N ALA A 36 3.76 -21.47 12.40
CA ALA A 36 2.86 -20.86 11.42
C ALA A 36 3.32 -19.45 11.01
N ALA A 37 3.78 -18.65 11.96
CA ALA A 37 4.31 -17.31 11.70
C ALA A 37 5.64 -17.32 10.91
N SER A 38 6.38 -18.44 10.96
CA SER A 38 7.66 -18.61 10.28
C SER A 38 7.53 -19.30 8.92
N LEU A 39 6.32 -19.72 8.52
CA LEU A 39 6.08 -20.32 7.21
C LEU A 39 6.42 -19.33 6.09
N GLU A 40 7.33 -19.73 5.21
CA GLU A 40 7.55 -18.99 3.96
C GLU A 40 6.36 -19.23 3.03
N THR A 41 5.50 -18.23 2.97
CA THR A 41 4.28 -18.26 2.15
C THR A 41 4.48 -17.58 0.80
N ARG A 42 5.65 -16.97 0.56
CA ARG A 42 5.94 -16.25 -0.68
C ARG A 42 6.62 -17.17 -1.66
N ILE A 43 6.09 -17.20 -2.87
CA ILE A 43 6.73 -17.84 -4.01
C ILE A 43 7.35 -16.74 -4.86
N SER A 44 8.64 -16.89 -5.19
CA SER A 44 9.29 -15.95 -6.11
C SER A 44 8.60 -16.02 -7.46
N ASN A 45 8.18 -14.85 -7.96
CA ASN A 45 7.65 -14.72 -9.31
C ASN A 45 8.55 -13.75 -10.06
N GLU A 46 9.42 -14.28 -10.92
CA GLU A 46 10.35 -13.49 -11.73
C GLU A 46 9.63 -12.53 -12.68
N ASN A 47 8.36 -12.83 -13.01
CA ASN A 47 7.50 -11.98 -13.83
C ASN A 47 6.63 -11.03 -13.00
N TYR A 48 6.87 -10.90 -11.70
CA TYR A 48 6.11 -9.98 -10.85
C TYR A 48 6.36 -8.54 -11.26
N ILE A 49 5.27 -7.85 -11.64
CA ILE A 49 5.28 -6.43 -11.89
C ILE A 49 4.49 -5.76 -10.77
N PRO A 50 5.11 -4.91 -9.95
CA PRO A 50 4.42 -4.19 -8.89
C PRO A 50 3.21 -3.43 -9.43
N HIS A 51 2.07 -3.53 -8.77
CA HIS A 51 0.87 -2.81 -9.19
C HIS A 51 1.11 -1.30 -9.30
N GLY A 52 1.83 -0.73 -8.32
CA GLY A 52 2.23 0.69 -8.36
C GLY A 52 3.02 1.05 -9.62
N LEU A 53 3.93 0.18 -10.07
CA LEU A 53 4.69 0.40 -11.30
C LEU A 53 3.76 0.46 -12.53
N LYS A 54 2.78 -0.45 -12.63
CA LYS A 54 1.80 -0.45 -13.72
C LYS A 54 0.99 0.85 -13.77
N VAL A 55 0.57 1.36 -12.60
CA VAL A 55 -0.18 2.62 -12.50
C VAL A 55 0.66 3.80 -12.98
N VAL A 56 1.91 3.91 -12.52
CA VAL A 56 2.79 5.00 -12.94
C VAL A 56 3.11 4.88 -14.43
N GLN A 57 3.39 3.68 -14.95
CA GLN A 57 3.60 3.44 -16.39
C GLN A 57 2.41 3.89 -17.25
N CYS A 58 1.19 3.59 -16.84
CA CYS A 58 -0.02 4.05 -17.54
C CYS A 58 -0.07 5.58 -17.59
N HIS A 59 0.16 6.26 -16.46
CA HIS A 59 0.12 7.71 -16.40
C HIS A 59 1.29 8.39 -17.14
N SER A 60 2.48 7.79 -17.15
CA SER A 60 3.66 8.30 -17.85
C SER A 60 3.48 8.43 -19.36
N GLN A 61 2.53 7.71 -19.96
CA GLN A 61 2.19 7.85 -21.39
C GLN A 61 1.71 9.27 -21.74
N GLY A 62 1.11 9.98 -20.79
CA GLY A 62 0.70 11.38 -20.93
C GLY A 62 1.76 12.38 -20.44
N GLY A 63 3.01 11.94 -20.26
CA GLY A 63 4.12 12.78 -19.82
C GLY A 63 4.00 13.30 -18.39
N LEU A 64 4.79 14.34 -18.09
CA LEU A 64 4.88 14.95 -16.77
C LEU A 64 3.52 15.45 -16.25
N ARG A 65 2.70 16.05 -17.11
CA ARG A 65 1.38 16.60 -16.72
C ARG A 65 0.43 15.50 -16.24
N SER A 66 0.42 14.33 -16.87
CA SER A 66 -0.42 13.21 -16.45
C SER A 66 0.02 12.63 -15.10
N LEU A 67 1.33 12.58 -14.82
CA LEU A 67 1.83 12.20 -13.50
C LEU A 67 1.46 13.21 -12.41
N MET A 68 1.57 14.51 -12.70
CA MET A 68 1.10 15.56 -11.80
C MET A 68 -0.40 15.41 -11.49
N GLN A 69 -1.22 15.08 -12.48
CA GLN A 69 -2.65 14.83 -12.25
C GLN A 69 -2.91 13.59 -11.39
N LEU A 70 -2.13 12.52 -11.56
CA LEU A 70 -2.21 11.35 -10.68
C LEU A 70 -1.91 11.74 -9.23
N GLU A 71 -0.82 12.46 -9.00
CA GLU A 71 -0.41 12.97 -7.69
C GLU A 71 -1.48 13.88 -7.06
N SER A 72 -1.98 14.87 -7.81
CA SER A 72 -3.01 15.80 -7.33
C SER A 72 -4.29 15.07 -6.93
N ARG A 73 -4.76 14.11 -7.74
CA ARG A 73 -5.97 13.34 -7.41
C ARG A 73 -5.80 12.55 -6.12
N TRP A 74 -4.65 11.92 -5.92
CA TRP A 74 -4.36 11.18 -4.69
C TRP A 74 -4.27 12.09 -3.46
N ARG A 75 -3.62 13.25 -3.59
CA ARG A 75 -3.53 14.23 -2.50
C ARG A 75 -4.90 14.81 -2.14
N GLN A 76 -5.71 15.13 -3.13
CA GLN A 76 -7.07 15.61 -2.90
C GLN A 76 -7.92 14.54 -2.23
N HIS A 77 -7.89 13.31 -2.74
CA HIS A 77 -8.60 12.18 -2.11
C HIS A 77 -8.17 11.96 -0.66
N PHE A 78 -6.88 12.09 -0.34
CA PHE A 78 -6.40 12.00 1.04
C PHE A 78 -7.03 13.08 1.93
N LEU A 79 -7.12 14.33 1.47
CA LEU A 79 -7.78 15.40 2.23
C LEU A 79 -9.27 15.10 2.44
N ASP A 80 -9.97 14.71 1.38
CA ASP A 80 -11.41 14.50 1.38
C ASP A 80 -11.82 13.27 2.21
N SER A 81 -11.12 12.16 2.04
CA SER A 81 -11.47 10.88 2.65
C SER A 81 -10.91 10.73 4.06
N MET A 82 -9.66 11.15 4.29
CA MET A 82 -8.98 10.91 5.57
C MET A 82 -9.13 12.08 6.55
N GLN A 83 -9.50 13.28 6.06
CA GLN A 83 -9.71 14.49 6.86
C GLN A 83 -8.64 14.67 7.96
N PRO A 84 -7.35 14.75 7.56
CA PRO A 84 -6.24 14.75 8.50
C PRO A 84 -6.29 15.96 9.43
N LYS A 85 -6.15 15.73 10.74
CA LYS A 85 -6.17 16.81 11.76
C LYS A 85 -4.87 17.60 11.85
N HIS A 86 -3.76 17.01 11.40
CA HIS A 86 -2.44 17.60 11.49
C HIS A 86 -1.73 17.47 10.14
N LEU A 87 -1.46 18.61 9.51
CA LEU A 87 -0.76 18.72 8.24
C LEU A 87 0.39 19.72 8.35
N PRO A 88 1.53 19.48 7.66
CA PRO A 88 2.57 20.49 7.53
C PRO A 88 2.03 21.77 6.89
N GLN A 89 2.50 22.94 7.32
CA GLN A 89 2.04 24.24 6.81
C GLN A 89 2.21 24.40 5.29
N GLN A 90 3.24 23.79 4.72
CA GLN A 90 3.55 23.86 3.28
C GLN A 90 2.88 22.76 2.46
N TRP A 91 1.91 22.04 3.04
CA TRP A 91 1.21 21.01 2.30
C TRP A 91 0.30 21.61 1.23
N SER A 92 0.43 21.11 0.00
CA SER A 92 -0.42 21.51 -1.12
C SER A 92 -0.69 20.32 -2.03
N VAL A 93 -1.86 20.32 -2.66
CA VAL A 93 -2.24 19.34 -3.67
C VAL A 93 -1.28 19.42 -4.87
N ASP A 94 -0.92 20.62 -5.29
CA ASP A 94 -0.10 20.90 -6.48
C ASP A 94 1.35 21.31 -6.14
N HIS A 95 1.85 20.90 -4.97
CA HIS A 95 3.19 21.28 -4.50
C HIS A 95 4.26 21.02 -5.59
N ASN A 96 5.09 22.04 -5.86
CA ASN A 96 6.16 22.07 -6.89
C ASN A 96 5.72 21.95 -8.35
N HIS A 97 4.43 21.81 -8.68
CA HIS A 97 4.00 21.58 -10.07
C HIS A 97 4.47 22.69 -11.01
N GLN A 98 4.23 23.96 -10.64
CA GLN A 98 4.69 25.11 -11.44
C GLN A 98 6.21 25.15 -11.62
N LYS A 99 6.98 24.82 -10.57
CA LYS A 99 8.45 24.81 -10.63
C LYS A 99 8.95 23.73 -11.59
N LEU A 100 8.33 22.55 -11.57
CA LEU A 100 8.66 21.44 -12.44
C LEU A 100 8.30 21.75 -13.90
N LEU A 101 7.11 22.30 -14.16
CA LEU A 101 6.69 22.72 -15.50
C LEU A 101 7.63 23.78 -16.09
N ARG A 102 8.04 24.78 -15.29
CA ARG A 102 9.02 25.79 -15.73
C ARG A 102 10.39 25.20 -16.07
N LYS A 103 10.82 24.18 -15.31
CA LYS A 103 12.15 23.57 -15.48
C LYS A 103 12.21 22.59 -16.66
N TYR A 104 11.14 21.82 -16.87
CA TYR A 104 11.16 20.68 -17.78
C TYR A 104 10.21 20.81 -18.98
N GLY A 105 9.32 21.80 -18.99
CA GLY A 105 8.26 21.92 -19.97
C GLY A 105 7.07 21.01 -19.67
N GLU A 106 5.95 21.26 -20.37
CA GLU A 106 4.71 20.50 -20.17
C GLU A 106 4.76 19.10 -20.81
N ASP A 107 5.47 19.00 -21.94
CA ASP A 107 5.51 17.82 -22.81
C ASP A 107 6.69 16.89 -22.52
N LEU A 108 7.31 17.00 -21.33
CA LEU A 108 8.42 16.12 -20.95
C LEU A 108 7.97 14.64 -21.05
N PRO A 109 8.55 13.84 -21.95
CA PRO A 109 8.26 12.42 -22.03
C PRO A 109 8.89 11.70 -20.83
N ILE A 110 8.14 10.77 -20.24
CA ILE A 110 8.61 9.99 -19.10
C ILE A 110 8.87 8.55 -19.56
N LYS A 111 10.08 8.05 -19.30
CA LYS A 111 10.48 6.67 -19.53
C LYS A 111 10.73 5.99 -18.19
N LEU A 112 10.12 4.83 -17.97
CA LEU A 112 10.19 4.03 -16.75
C LEU A 112 10.69 2.63 -17.06
#